data_AF-A0A7X2SXW9-F1
#
_entry.id   AF-A0A7X2SXW9-F1
#
_cell.length_a   1.000
_cell.length_b   1.000
_cell.length_c   1.000
_cell.angle_alpha   90.00
_cell.angle_beta   90.00
_cell.angle_gamma   90.00
#
_symmetry.space_group_name_H-M   'P 1'
#
loop_
_entity.id
_entity.type
_entity.pdbx_description
1 polymer ?
#
loop_
_entity_poly.entity_id
_entity_poly.type
_entity_poly.pdbx_seq_one_letter_code
_entity_poly.pdbx_strand_id
1 'polypeptide(L)'
;MTHQSQHLSAAHFAPILHAFRRQSPLVHCMTNDVVQNFTANVLLALHASPAMVIDAAEAAQFSSMADALLINVGTLTRERQQAMQAAVTAANQAGTPWTLDPVAVGALTLRSDFCQQLLSQQPAVIRGNASEILALAQQASGGRGVDTLHQADAALDAAQQLAETWSTLV
;
A
#
# COMPACT_ATOMS: atom_id res chain seq x y z
N MET A 1 16.57 23.31 6.13
CA MET A 1 15.60 23.45 7.23
C MET A 1 15.57 22.12 7.97
N THR A 2 15.88 22.10 9.27
CA THR A 2 15.80 20.88 10.07
C THR A 2 14.33 20.50 10.25
N HIS A 3 13.87 19.47 9.55
CA HIS A 3 12.56 18.87 9.81
C HIS A 3 12.57 18.30 11.22
N GLN A 4 11.95 18.99 12.18
CA GLN A 4 11.62 18.39 13.47
C GLN A 4 10.48 17.40 13.24
N SER A 5 10.79 16.11 13.32
CA SER A 5 9.78 15.06 13.38
C SER A 5 8.84 15.34 14.55
N GLN A 6 7.59 15.71 14.27
CA GLN A 6 6.57 15.78 15.31
C GLN A 6 6.35 14.37 15.84
N HIS A 7 6.84 14.10 17.06
CA HIS A 7 6.66 12.81 17.68
C HIS A 7 5.17 12.59 17.99
N LEU A 8 4.54 11.69 17.23
CA LEU A 8 3.25 11.13 17.60
C LEU A 8 3.41 10.33 18.90
N SER A 9 2.43 10.42 19.78
CA SER A 9 2.43 9.77 21.09
C SER A 9 1.22 8.84 21.21
N ALA A 10 1.23 7.97 22.22
CA ALA A 10 0.10 7.07 22.49
C ALA A 10 -1.25 7.80 22.63
N ALA A 11 -1.24 9.04 23.11
CA ALA A 11 -2.45 9.86 23.25
C ALA A 11 -3.09 10.21 21.89
N HIS A 12 -2.28 10.34 20.83
CA HIS A 12 -2.78 10.57 19.48
C HIS A 12 -3.37 9.28 18.85
N PHE A 13 -2.81 8.11 19.17
CA PHE A 13 -3.25 6.83 18.58
C PHE A 13 -4.46 6.19 19.27
N ALA A 14 -4.60 6.36 20.59
CA ALA A 14 -5.70 5.77 21.35
C ALA A 14 -7.11 6.07 20.78
N PRO A 15 -7.48 7.31 20.44
CA PRO A 15 -8.80 7.59 19.86
C PRO A 15 -8.97 6.99 18.46
N ILE A 16 -7.90 6.94 17.66
CA ILE A 16 -7.91 6.34 16.32
C ILE A 16 -8.17 4.84 16.41
N LEU A 17 -7.44 4.14 17.29
CA LEU A 17 -7.63 2.70 17.50
C LEU A 17 -9.03 2.38 18.05
N HIS A 18 -9.56 3.22 18.93
CA HIS A 18 -10.92 3.07 19.43
C HIS A 18 -11.96 3.26 18.31
N ALA A 19 -11.79 4.25 17.44
CA ALA A 19 -12.66 4.47 16.29
C ALA A 19 -12.59 3.30 15.31
N PHE A 20 -11.38 2.82 14.97
CA PHE A 20 -11.16 1.67 14.10
C PHE A 20 -11.90 0.43 14.62
N ARG A 21 -11.75 0.10 15.91
CA ARG A 21 -12.42 -1.05 16.53
C ARG A 21 -13.94 -0.91 16.56
N ARG A 22 -14.46 0.31 16.72
CA ARG A 22 -15.90 0.57 16.71
C ARG A 22 -16.51 0.49 15.33
N GLN A 23 -15.80 0.95 14.31
CA GLN A 23 -16.25 0.91 12.92
C GLN A 23 -16.16 -0.51 12.35
N SER A 24 -15.20 -1.31 12.82
CA SER A 24 -14.98 -2.68 12.34
C SER A 24 -14.86 -2.73 10.81
N PRO A 25 -13.92 -1.98 10.22
CA PRO A 25 -13.90 -1.75 8.77
C PRO A 25 -13.73 -3.06 7.99
N LEU A 26 -14.43 -3.16 6.87
CA LEU A 26 -14.27 -4.21 5.87
C LEU A 26 -13.05 -3.89 5.01
N VAL A 27 -11.98 -4.67 5.17
CA VAL A 27 -10.72 -4.46 4.46
C VAL A 27 -10.56 -5.54 3.40
N HIS A 28 -10.59 -5.14 2.14
CA HIS A 28 -10.26 -6.01 1.02
C HIS A 28 -8.73 -6.17 0.95
N CYS A 29 -8.23 -7.39 1.15
CA CYS A 29 -6.81 -7.70 1.16
C CYS A 29 -6.40 -8.50 -0.09
N MET A 30 -5.78 -7.83 -1.06
CA MET A 30 -5.06 -8.49 -2.15
C MET A 30 -3.58 -8.58 -1.78
N THR A 31 -3.25 -9.55 -0.93
CA THR A 31 -1.90 -9.73 -0.36
C THR A 31 -1.25 -11.04 -0.77
N ASN A 32 0.06 -11.15 -0.55
CA ASN A 32 0.86 -12.29 -0.96
C ASN A 32 0.58 -13.57 -0.16
N ASP A 33 0.90 -14.70 -0.78
CA ASP A 33 0.51 -16.03 -0.30
C ASP A 33 1.15 -16.39 1.04
N VAL A 34 2.32 -15.81 1.35
CA VAL A 34 3.07 -16.09 2.58
C VAL A 34 2.40 -15.46 3.81
N VAL A 35 1.66 -14.36 3.63
CA VAL A 35 1.14 -13.55 4.75
C VAL A 35 -0.38 -13.50 4.85
N GLN A 36 -1.13 -14.21 4.00
CA GLN A 36 -2.60 -14.14 3.99
C GLN A 36 -3.21 -14.41 5.37
N ASN A 37 -2.88 -15.56 5.97
CA ASN A 37 -3.44 -15.96 7.25
C ASN A 37 -3.06 -14.98 8.38
N PHE A 38 -1.80 -14.55 8.40
CA PHE A 38 -1.32 -13.62 9.40
C PHE A 38 -1.99 -12.24 9.27
N THR A 39 -2.14 -11.73 8.04
CA THR A 39 -2.82 -10.47 7.74
C THR A 39 -4.27 -10.51 8.21
N ALA A 40 -5.00 -11.60 7.91
CA ALA A 40 -6.37 -11.79 8.38
C ALA A 40 -6.45 -11.76 9.92
N ASN A 41 -5.59 -12.54 10.58
CA ASN A 41 -5.59 -12.64 12.04
C ASN A 41 -5.22 -11.33 12.74
N VAL A 42 -4.30 -10.54 12.18
CA VAL A 42 -3.99 -9.20 12.72
C VAL A 42 -5.19 -8.27 12.58
N LEU A 43 -5.87 -8.25 11.43
CA LEU A 43 -7.07 -7.43 11.23
C LEU A 43 -8.21 -7.86 12.17
N LEU A 44 -8.44 -9.16 12.33
CA LEU A 44 -9.42 -9.70 13.28
C LEU A 44 -9.09 -9.33 14.73
N ALA A 45 -7.82 -9.42 15.14
CA ALA A 45 -7.37 -9.01 16.47
C ALA A 45 -7.56 -7.50 16.72
N LEU A 46 -7.60 -6.71 15.66
CA LEU A 46 -7.91 -5.27 15.69
C LEU A 46 -9.41 -4.97 15.50
N HIS A 47 -10.27 -6.00 15.46
CA HIS A 47 -11.72 -5.94 15.24
C HIS A 47 -12.13 -5.45 13.85
N ALA A 48 -11.25 -5.52 12.85
CA ALA A 48 -11.63 -5.31 11.46
C ALA A 48 -12.17 -6.62 10.84
N SER A 49 -12.82 -6.48 9.69
CA SER A 49 -13.32 -7.59 8.87
C SER A 49 -12.43 -7.78 7.64
N PRO A 50 -11.45 -8.70 7.64
CA PRO A 50 -10.63 -8.97 6.47
C PRO A 50 -11.39 -9.81 5.44
N ALA A 51 -11.16 -9.54 4.16
CA ALA A 51 -11.64 -10.39 3.07
C ALA A 51 -10.57 -10.49 1.97
N MET A 52 -10.33 -11.70 1.47
CA MET A 52 -9.37 -11.98 0.41
C MET A 52 -10.13 -12.45 -0.83
N VAL A 53 -10.40 -11.53 -1.77
CA VAL A 53 -11.10 -11.81 -3.03
C VAL A 53 -10.11 -11.61 -4.17
N ILE A 54 -9.93 -12.63 -5.00
CA ILE A 54 -8.80 -12.67 -5.95
C ILE A 54 -9.23 -12.87 -7.41
N ASP A 55 -10.46 -13.32 -7.67
CA ASP A 55 -11.01 -13.32 -9.02
C ASP A 55 -11.18 -11.86 -9.49
N ALA A 56 -10.85 -11.56 -10.75
CA ALA A 56 -10.82 -10.18 -11.22
C ALA A 56 -12.20 -9.50 -11.21
N ALA A 57 -13.27 -10.24 -11.52
CA ALA A 57 -14.62 -9.69 -11.54
C ALA A 57 -15.14 -9.49 -10.11
N GLU A 58 -14.95 -10.50 -9.25
CA GLU A 58 -15.35 -10.39 -7.85
C GLU A 58 -14.53 -9.35 -7.10
N ALA A 59 -13.22 -9.23 -7.37
CA ALA A 59 -12.34 -8.26 -6.74
C ALA A 59 -12.74 -6.81 -7.09
N ALA A 60 -13.16 -6.56 -8.34
CA ALA A 60 -13.72 -5.27 -8.73
C ALA A 60 -15.00 -4.95 -7.94
N GLN A 61 -15.97 -5.86 -7.96
CA GLN A 61 -17.24 -5.69 -7.24
C GLN A 61 -17.01 -5.47 -5.73
N PHE A 62 -16.15 -6.29 -5.12
CA PHE A 62 -15.91 -6.25 -3.69
C PHE A 62 -15.15 -4.98 -3.26
N SER A 63 -14.19 -4.52 -4.05
CA SER A 63 -13.43 -3.29 -3.74
C SER A 63 -14.30 -2.04 -3.72
N SER A 64 -15.35 -1.98 -4.53
CA SER A 64 -16.31 -0.87 -4.49
C SER A 64 -17.22 -0.87 -3.25
N MET A 65 -17.30 -1.99 -2.53
CA MET A 65 -18.11 -2.13 -1.31
C MET A 65 -17.28 -2.11 -0.02
N ALA A 66 -15.97 -2.34 -0.12
CA ALA A 66 -15.06 -2.35 1.02
C ALA A 66 -14.82 -0.93 1.58
N ASP A 67 -14.50 -0.85 2.87
CA ASP A 67 -14.08 0.41 3.49
C ASP A 67 -12.64 0.80 3.10
N ALA A 68 -11.81 -0.18 2.77
CA ALA A 68 -10.44 0.02 2.28
C ALA A 68 -9.95 -1.17 1.46
N LEU A 69 -8.98 -0.92 0.57
CA LEU A 69 -8.29 -1.91 -0.25
C LEU A 69 -6.79 -1.92 0.03
N LEU A 70 -6.22 -3.10 0.29
CA LEU A 70 -4.76 -3.32 0.36
C LEU A 70 -4.28 -4.03 -0.90
N ILE A 71 -3.31 -3.43 -1.58
CA ILE A 71 -2.55 -4.04 -2.68
C ILE A 71 -1.13 -4.32 -2.21
N ASN A 72 -0.80 -5.61 -2.00
CA ASN A 72 0.55 -6.06 -1.67
C ASN A 72 1.06 -7.00 -2.77
N VAL A 73 2.20 -6.63 -3.37
CA VAL A 73 2.74 -7.32 -4.55
C VAL A 73 3.69 -8.50 -4.21
N GLY A 74 3.74 -8.93 -2.94
CA GLY A 74 4.67 -9.92 -2.35
C GLY A 74 4.95 -11.19 -3.17
N THR A 75 3.93 -11.77 -3.80
CA THR A 75 3.99 -12.96 -4.67
C THR A 75 3.23 -12.71 -5.97
N LEU A 76 3.50 -11.58 -6.62
CA LEU A 76 2.78 -11.13 -7.82
C LEU A 76 2.88 -12.14 -8.99
N THR A 77 1.73 -12.43 -9.61
CA THR A 77 1.61 -13.15 -10.89
C THR A 77 0.85 -12.28 -11.88
N ARG A 78 0.89 -12.61 -13.19
CA ARG A 78 0.16 -11.85 -14.22
C ARG A 78 -1.36 -11.87 -14.02
N GLU A 79 -1.90 -12.99 -13.59
CA GLU A 79 -3.32 -13.12 -13.25
C GLU A 79 -3.69 -12.21 -12.07
N ARG A 80 -2.86 -12.20 -11.03
CA ARG A 80 -3.05 -11.31 -9.88
C ARG A 80 -2.90 -9.83 -10.24
N GLN A 81 -2.02 -9.48 -11.18
CA GLN A 81 -1.94 -8.12 -11.72
C GLN A 81 -3.27 -7.67 -12.32
N GLN A 82 -3.91 -8.52 -13.11
CA GLN A 82 -5.20 -8.21 -13.72
C GLN A 82 -6.29 -8.00 -12.66
N ALA A 83 -6.35 -8.88 -11.65
CA ALA A 83 -7.31 -8.74 -10.57
C ALA A 83 -7.05 -7.48 -9.71
N MET A 84 -5.79 -7.20 -9.37
CA MET A 84 -5.41 -6.00 -8.63
C MET A 84 -5.73 -4.71 -9.40
N GLN A 85 -5.51 -4.70 -10.72
CA GLN A 85 -5.87 -3.55 -11.55
C GLN A 85 -7.39 -3.33 -11.59
N ALA A 86 -8.18 -4.41 -11.69
CA ALA A 86 -9.64 -4.33 -11.66
C ALA A 86 -10.15 -3.80 -10.31
N ALA A 87 -9.59 -4.31 -9.19
CA ALA A 87 -9.88 -3.86 -7.84
C ALA A 87 -9.57 -2.37 -7.62
N VAL A 88 -8.37 -1.92 -8.01
CA VAL A 88 -7.95 -0.51 -7.88
C VAL A 88 -8.85 0.40 -8.71
N THR A 89 -9.15 0.01 -9.95
CA THR A 89 -10.03 0.80 -10.83
C THR A 89 -11.42 0.97 -10.20
N ALA A 90 -11.99 -0.12 -9.66
CA ALA A 90 -13.31 -0.11 -9.03
C ALA A 90 -13.32 0.63 -7.68
N ALA A 91 -12.24 0.53 -6.89
CA ALA A 91 -12.05 1.30 -5.66
C ALA A 91 -12.03 2.81 -5.95
N ASN A 92 -11.24 3.24 -6.94
CA ASN A 92 -11.16 4.64 -7.36
C ASN A 92 -12.52 5.19 -7.82
N GLN A 93 -13.29 4.42 -8.59
CA GLN A 93 -14.63 4.82 -9.04
C GLN A 93 -15.63 4.97 -7.87
N ALA A 94 -15.49 4.13 -6.83
CA ALA A 94 -16.34 4.16 -5.65
C ALA A 94 -15.87 5.15 -4.56
N GLY A 95 -14.66 5.71 -4.70
CA GLY A 95 -14.03 6.54 -3.67
C GLY A 95 -13.48 5.74 -2.49
N THR A 96 -13.29 4.43 -2.63
CA THR A 96 -12.69 3.57 -1.61
C THR A 96 -11.18 3.83 -1.55
N PRO A 97 -10.62 4.24 -0.39
CA PRO A 97 -9.20 4.47 -0.25
C PRO A 97 -8.43 3.15 -0.37
N TRP A 98 -7.30 3.18 -1.06
CA TRP A 98 -6.45 2.00 -1.22
C TRP A 98 -4.99 2.26 -0.88
N THR A 99 -4.32 1.23 -0.36
CA THR A 99 -2.92 1.26 0.08
C THR A 99 -2.06 0.38 -0.82
N LEU A 100 -0.90 0.89 -1.21
CA LEU A 100 0.13 0.14 -1.92
C LEU A 100 1.24 -0.31 -0.95
N ASP A 101 1.52 -1.60 -0.93
CA ASP A 101 2.70 -2.19 -0.31
C ASP A 101 3.63 -2.73 -1.42
N PRO A 102 4.64 -1.95 -1.84
CA PRO A 102 5.48 -2.20 -3.00
C PRO A 102 6.62 -3.19 -2.67
N VAL A 103 6.31 -4.28 -1.96
CA VAL A 103 7.29 -5.27 -1.52
C VAL A 103 8.26 -5.61 -2.65
N ALA A 104 9.57 -5.58 -2.37
CA ALA A 104 10.66 -5.93 -3.28
C ALA A 104 10.68 -5.17 -4.64
N VAL A 105 10.08 -3.99 -4.73
CA VAL A 105 10.32 -3.05 -5.85
C VAL A 105 11.82 -2.71 -5.91
N GLY A 106 12.33 -2.54 -7.14
CA GLY A 106 13.75 -2.32 -7.42
C GLY A 106 14.54 -3.60 -7.69
N ALA A 107 14.24 -4.70 -6.98
CA ALA A 107 14.93 -5.98 -7.16
C ALA A 107 14.39 -6.80 -8.34
N LEU A 108 13.09 -6.71 -8.62
CA LEU A 108 12.39 -7.52 -9.63
C LEU A 108 11.60 -6.63 -10.60
N THR A 109 11.79 -6.85 -11.90
CA THR A 109 11.21 -6.01 -12.96
C THR A 109 9.69 -6.06 -12.99
N LEU A 110 9.09 -7.25 -12.97
CA LEU A 110 7.62 -7.41 -13.06
C LEU A 110 6.87 -6.60 -11.99
N ARG A 111 7.38 -6.59 -10.77
CA ARG A 111 6.76 -5.90 -9.63
C ARG A 111 7.04 -4.40 -9.65
N SER A 112 8.25 -4.04 -10.05
CA SER A 112 8.66 -2.65 -10.26
C SER A 112 7.75 -1.96 -11.27
N ASP A 113 7.60 -2.56 -12.47
CA ASP A 113 6.80 -1.99 -13.56
C ASP A 113 5.33 -1.86 -13.16
N PHE A 114 4.80 -2.85 -12.45
CA PHE A 114 3.42 -2.83 -11.98
C PHE A 114 3.17 -1.78 -10.90
N CYS A 115 4.06 -1.65 -9.92
CA CYS A 115 3.96 -0.60 -8.92
C CYS A 115 4.00 0.79 -9.55
N GLN A 116 4.84 1.03 -10.57
CA GLN A 116 4.85 2.28 -11.33
C GLN A 116 3.51 2.57 -12.01
N GLN A 117 2.89 1.56 -12.62
CA GLN A 117 1.56 1.70 -13.21
C GLN A 117 0.52 2.08 -12.14
N LEU A 118 0.57 1.45 -10.97
CA LEU A 118 -0.34 1.70 -9.86
C LEU A 118 -0.19 3.09 -9.24
N LEU A 119 0.99 3.71 -9.27
CA LEU A 119 1.17 5.09 -8.77
C LEU A 119 0.25 6.09 -9.49
N SER A 120 0.05 5.90 -10.80
CA SER A 120 -0.86 6.74 -11.60
C SER A 120 -2.33 6.61 -11.22
N GLN A 121 -2.68 5.57 -10.43
CA GLN A 121 -4.01 5.33 -9.91
C GLN A 121 -4.22 5.96 -8.52
N GLN A 122 -3.28 6.80 -8.06
CA GLN A 122 -3.38 7.61 -6.83
C GLN A 122 -3.74 6.80 -5.57
N PRO A 123 -2.83 5.95 -5.06
CA PRO A 123 -3.03 5.33 -3.75
C PRO A 123 -3.24 6.39 -2.68
N ALA A 124 -4.09 6.10 -1.69
CA ALA A 124 -4.24 6.97 -0.52
C ALA A 124 -2.96 6.93 0.35
N VAL A 125 -2.33 5.76 0.42
CA VAL A 125 -1.09 5.52 1.18
C VAL A 125 -0.18 4.56 0.43
N ILE A 126 1.12 4.83 0.42
CA ILE A 126 2.17 3.89 0.06
C ILE A 126 2.91 3.53 1.34
N ARG A 127 3.15 2.24 1.59
CA ARG A 127 3.95 1.81 2.74
C ARG A 127 5.02 0.85 2.27
N GLY A 128 6.28 1.24 2.40
CA GLY A 128 7.44 0.40 2.08
C GLY A 128 8.58 0.62 3.05
N ASN A 129 9.60 -0.23 2.98
CA ASN A 129 10.87 0.04 3.66
C ASN A 129 11.69 1.10 2.88
N ALA A 130 12.78 1.59 3.48
CA ALA A 130 13.60 2.65 2.88
C ALA A 130 14.08 2.32 1.46
N SER A 131 14.58 1.09 1.23
CA SER A 131 15.04 0.67 -0.10
C SER A 131 13.91 0.57 -1.13
N GLU A 132 12.72 0.14 -0.72
CA GLU A 132 11.55 0.05 -1.60
C GLU A 132 11.04 1.45 -1.98
N ILE A 133 10.97 2.37 -1.01
CA ILE A 133 10.57 3.77 -1.26
C ILE A 133 11.57 4.48 -2.17
N LEU A 134 12.87 4.32 -1.92
CA LEU A 134 13.92 4.85 -2.79
C LEU A 134 13.82 4.29 -4.22
N ALA A 135 13.68 2.97 -4.36
CA ALA A 135 13.55 2.34 -5.67
C ALA A 135 12.29 2.79 -6.41
N LEU A 136 11.16 2.91 -5.70
CA LEU A 136 9.90 3.37 -6.26
C LEU A 136 9.98 4.83 -6.74
N ALA A 137 10.61 5.72 -5.96
CA ALA A 137 10.84 7.11 -6.34
C ALA A 137 11.83 7.25 -7.51
N GLN A 138 12.90 6.46 -7.53
CA GLN A 138 13.89 6.48 -8.61
C GLN A 138 13.33 5.98 -9.93
N GLN A 139 12.54 4.91 -9.90
CA GLN A 139 11.86 4.43 -11.10
C GLN A 139 10.81 5.42 -11.60
N ALA A 140 10.14 6.13 -10.69
CA ALA A 140 9.22 7.21 -11.05
C ALA A 140 9.94 8.42 -11.69
N SER A 141 11.22 8.63 -11.38
CA SER A 141 12.04 9.76 -11.86
C SER A 141 13.11 9.39 -12.91
N GLY A 142 13.27 8.11 -13.26
CA GLY A 142 14.24 7.62 -14.26
C GLY A 142 15.70 7.47 -13.79
N GLY A 143 15.97 7.39 -12.49
CA GLY A 143 17.33 7.32 -11.90
C GLY A 143 17.98 5.93 -11.86
N ARG A 144 19.32 5.87 -11.65
CA ARG A 144 20.11 4.63 -11.47
C ARG A 144 20.18 4.19 -9.99
N GLY A 145 20.12 2.88 -9.76
CA GLY A 145 19.81 2.22 -8.49
C GLY A 145 20.75 2.45 -7.29
N VAL A 146 20.26 2.01 -6.11
CA VAL A 146 20.86 2.21 -4.78
C VAL A 146 21.09 0.87 -4.08
N ASP A 147 22.18 0.81 -3.31
CA ASP A 147 22.54 -0.33 -2.47
C ASP A 147 21.58 -0.51 -1.28
N THR A 148 21.45 -1.76 -0.84
CA THR A 148 20.43 -2.24 0.09
C THR A 148 20.86 -2.16 1.57
N LEU A 149 21.21 -0.98 2.09
CA LEU A 149 21.45 -0.78 3.55
C LEU A 149 21.10 0.63 4.02
N HIS A 150 19.92 1.13 3.67
CA HIS A 150 19.50 2.49 4.03
C HIS A 150 18.55 2.49 5.25
N GLN A 151 18.87 3.30 6.26
CA GLN A 151 17.92 3.63 7.34
C GLN A 151 16.75 4.46 6.79
N ALA A 152 15.61 4.46 7.48
CA ALA A 152 14.40 5.17 7.04
C ALA A 152 14.65 6.64 6.70
N ASP A 153 15.52 7.33 7.45
CA ASP A 153 15.86 8.73 7.23
C ASP A 153 16.48 9.00 5.86
N ALA A 154 17.18 8.02 5.27
CA ALA A 154 17.76 8.14 3.93
C ALA A 154 16.71 8.11 2.81
N ALA A 155 15.47 7.71 3.11
CA ALA A 155 14.36 7.70 2.16
C ALA A 155 13.42 8.90 2.31
N LEU A 156 13.70 9.84 3.23
CA LEU A 156 12.79 10.96 3.52
C LEU A 156 12.52 11.84 2.29
N ASP A 157 13.56 12.25 1.58
CA ASP A 157 13.42 13.07 0.37
C ASP A 157 12.63 12.33 -0.72
N ALA A 158 12.87 11.02 -0.87
CA ALA A 158 12.14 10.17 -1.81
C ALA A 158 10.66 10.01 -1.42
N ALA A 159 10.37 9.86 -0.13
CA ALA A 159 9.00 9.81 0.40
C ALA A 159 8.25 11.13 0.15
N GLN A 160 8.90 12.27 0.43
CA GLN A 160 8.34 13.61 0.14
C GLN A 160 8.07 13.79 -1.36
N GLN A 161 9.03 13.41 -2.21
CA GLN A 161 8.87 13.47 -3.66
C GLN A 161 7.67 12.64 -4.14
N LEU A 162 7.54 11.40 -3.68
CA LEU A 162 6.41 10.53 -4.04
C LEU A 162 5.08 11.11 -3.55
N ALA A 163 5.04 11.60 -2.30
CA ALA A 163 3.86 12.22 -1.70
C ALA A 163 3.37 13.43 -2.52
N GLU A 164 4.29 14.32 -2.92
CA GLU A 164 3.97 15.50 -3.72
C GLU A 164 3.57 15.14 -5.16
N THR A 165 4.34 14.26 -5.81
CA THR A 165 4.11 13.89 -7.22
C THR A 165 2.77 13.19 -7.41
N TRP A 166 2.42 12.28 -6.51
CA TRP A 166 1.23 11.43 -6.63
C TRP A 166 0.08 11.82 -5.70
N SER A 167 0.23 12.90 -4.94
CA SER A 167 -0.77 13.36 -3.96
C SER A 167 -1.19 12.25 -2.99
N THR A 168 -0.20 11.59 -2.39
CA THR A 168 -0.37 10.41 -1.52
C THR A 168 0.37 10.59 -0.18
N LEU A 169 0.10 9.71 0.77
CA LEU A 169 0.91 9.57 2.00
C LEU A 169 1.95 8.47 1.80
N VAL A 170 3.17 8.64 2.32
CA VAL A 170 4.26 7.66 2.22
C VAL A 170 4.87 7.40 3.61
#